data_AF-A0A9N8HZ85-F1
#
_entry.id   AF-A0A9N8HZ85-F1
#
_cell.length_a   1.000
_cell.length_b   1.000
_cell.length_c   1.000
_cell.angle_alpha   90.00
_cell.angle_beta   90.00
_cell.angle_gamma   90.00
#
_symmetry.space_group_name_H-M   'P 1'
#
loop_
_entity.id
_entity.type
_entity.pdbx_description
1 polymer ?
#
loop_
_entity_poly.entity_id
_entity_poly.type
_entity_poly.pdbx_seq_one_letter_code
_entity_poly.pdbx_strand_id
1 'polypeptide(L)'
;MTSFVAIDHFTKETLTALHADEKPNYSTLKVIHQELNANAMAITSTLGGGHYGHLALVIPAAAFNALPNAIAWVNPAHPGAAPVHVGQPTGAQIAETNRLYAADETKFLIYKATETALQKQLLEAIPDTYTKELKHEMYGYAQVTTLALLTHLDANYGTVEPDDLRANLKRMTAK
;
A
#
# COMPACT_ATOMS: atom_id res chain seq x y z
N MET A 1 -1.15 -25.42 3.55
CA MET A 1 -0.75 -24.00 3.52
C MET A 1 -2.01 -23.18 3.60
N THR A 2 -2.20 -22.44 4.69
CA THR A 2 -3.26 -21.44 4.77
C THR A 2 -2.95 -20.38 3.72
N SER A 3 -3.81 -20.23 2.72
CA SER A 3 -3.64 -19.20 1.69
C SER A 3 -3.71 -17.83 2.37
N PHE A 4 -2.60 -17.08 2.38
CA PHE A 4 -2.60 -15.71 2.89
C PHE A 4 -3.29 -14.82 1.85
N VAL A 5 -4.53 -14.43 2.13
CA VAL A 5 -5.21 -13.37 1.40
C VAL A 5 -5.03 -12.10 2.22
N ALA A 6 -4.30 -11.12 1.69
CA ALA A 6 -4.01 -9.87 2.39
C ALA A 6 -5.30 -9.14 2.86
N ILE A 7 -6.39 -9.30 2.10
CA ILE A 7 -7.69 -8.65 2.37
C ILE A 7 -8.32 -9.15 3.68
N ASP A 8 -8.12 -10.41 4.07
CA ASP A 8 -8.75 -11.00 5.27
C ASP A 8 -8.31 -10.33 6.58
N HIS A 9 -7.22 -9.56 6.53
CA HIS A 9 -6.66 -8.85 7.67
C HIS A 9 -6.88 -7.33 7.61
N PHE A 10 -7.56 -6.83 6.58
CA PHE A 10 -7.85 -5.40 6.45
C PHE A 10 -8.90 -4.97 7.47
N THR A 11 -8.58 -3.91 8.21
CA THR A 11 -9.52 -3.29 9.14
C THR A 11 -10.74 -2.66 8.43
N LYS A 12 -10.59 -2.36 7.14
CA LYS A 12 -11.60 -1.82 6.23
C LYS A 12 -11.59 -2.61 4.93
N GLU A 13 -12.54 -3.53 4.77
CA GLU A 13 -12.64 -4.37 3.56
C GLU A 13 -12.97 -3.56 2.29
N THR A 14 -13.70 -2.46 2.44
CA THR A 14 -14.02 -1.53 1.36
C THR A 14 -13.75 -0.11 1.86
N LEU A 15 -13.04 0.68 1.06
CA LEU A 15 -12.80 2.09 1.37
C LEU A 15 -14.08 2.89 1.17
N THR A 16 -14.10 4.08 1.77
CA THR A 16 -15.16 5.05 1.52
C THR A 16 -15.09 5.50 0.05
N ALA A 17 -16.02 5.01 -0.75
CA ALA A 17 -16.10 5.30 -2.17
C ALA A 17 -16.54 6.75 -2.44
N LEU A 18 -15.93 7.37 -3.45
CA LEU A 18 -16.42 8.62 -4.01
C LEU A 18 -17.62 8.35 -4.92
N HIS A 19 -18.60 9.25 -4.90
CA HIS A 19 -19.67 9.19 -5.89
C HIS A 19 -19.10 9.40 -7.30
N ALA A 20 -19.70 8.75 -8.31
CA ALA A 20 -19.19 8.76 -9.69
C ALA A 20 -19.03 10.18 -10.27
N ASP A 21 -19.90 11.11 -9.85
CA ASP A 21 -19.91 12.50 -10.29
C ASP A 21 -19.16 13.44 -9.32
N GLU A 22 -18.61 12.92 -8.23
CA GLU A 22 -17.90 13.71 -7.21
C GLU A 22 -16.41 13.77 -7.52
N LYS A 23 -15.90 14.99 -7.72
CA LYS A 23 -14.47 15.25 -7.85
C LYS A 23 -13.79 14.98 -6.50
N PRO A 24 -12.68 14.20 -6.46
CA PRO A 24 -11.87 14.09 -5.27
C PRO A 24 -11.47 15.48 -4.75
N ASN A 25 -11.44 15.62 -3.44
CA ASN A 25 -10.96 16.81 -2.77
C ASN A 25 -10.12 16.43 -1.55
N TYR A 26 -9.52 17.42 -0.90
CA TYR A 26 -8.68 17.18 0.27
C TYR A 26 -9.38 16.37 1.36
N SER A 27 -10.65 16.66 1.65
CA SER A 27 -11.39 15.98 2.72
C SER A 27 -11.63 14.50 2.40
N THR A 28 -12.01 14.17 1.16
CA THR A 28 -12.25 12.78 0.75
C THR A 28 -10.94 12.00 0.66
N LEU A 29 -9.88 12.60 0.10
CA LEU A 29 -8.58 11.97 0.00
C LEU A 29 -7.98 11.70 1.38
N LYS A 30 -8.17 12.62 2.34
CA LYS A 30 -7.74 12.40 3.74
C LYS A 30 -8.37 11.15 4.34
N VAL A 31 -9.66 10.90 4.10
CA VAL A 31 -10.34 9.69 4.60
C VAL A 31 -9.75 8.44 3.93
N ILE A 32 -9.57 8.46 2.61
CA ILE A 32 -8.96 7.34 1.87
C ILE A 32 -7.55 7.02 2.38
N HIS A 33 -6.71 8.03 2.60
CA HIS A 33 -5.37 7.86 3.20
C HIS A 33 -5.46 7.20 4.58
N GLN A 34 -6.38 7.64 5.45
CA GLN A 34 -6.53 7.06 6.78
C GLN A 34 -6.92 5.57 6.73
N GLU A 35 -7.85 5.21 5.85
CA GLU A 35 -8.33 3.83 5.70
C GLU A 35 -7.25 2.93 5.08
N LEU A 36 -6.56 3.38 4.04
CA LEU A 36 -5.44 2.65 3.43
C LEU A 36 -4.27 2.47 4.41
N ASN A 37 -3.93 3.50 5.17
CA ASN A 37 -2.89 3.41 6.20
C ASN A 37 -3.25 2.39 7.27
N ALA A 38 -4.51 2.37 7.73
CA ALA A 38 -4.98 1.38 8.71
C ALA A 38 -4.88 -0.05 8.16
N ASN A 39 -5.31 -0.28 6.92
CA ASN A 39 -5.21 -1.59 6.26
C ASN A 39 -3.76 -2.03 6.05
N ALA A 40 -2.89 -1.13 5.59
CA ALA A 40 -1.48 -1.41 5.39
C ALA A 40 -0.77 -1.75 6.71
N MET A 41 -1.10 -1.05 7.81
CA MET A 41 -0.56 -1.32 9.14
C MET A 41 -1.08 -2.63 9.75
N ALA A 42 -2.31 -3.03 9.42
CA ALA A 42 -2.89 -4.28 9.90
C ALA A 42 -2.14 -5.52 9.40
N ILE A 43 -1.50 -5.42 8.23
CA ILE A 43 -0.63 -6.49 7.72
C ILE A 43 0.73 -6.41 8.41
N THR A 44 0.90 -7.26 9.41
CA THR A 44 2.17 -7.38 10.14
C THR A 44 3.33 -7.71 9.21
N SER A 45 4.48 -7.11 9.47
CA SER A 45 5.71 -7.33 8.73
C SER A 45 6.89 -7.24 9.69
N THR A 46 8.00 -7.91 9.36
CA THR A 46 9.28 -7.69 10.05
C THR A 46 10.12 -6.59 9.38
N LEU A 47 9.67 -6.11 8.21
CA LEU A 47 10.33 -5.07 7.44
C LEU A 47 10.16 -3.70 8.10
N GLY A 48 11.10 -2.78 7.84
CA GLY A 48 11.06 -1.42 8.38
C GLY A 48 11.09 -1.34 9.91
N GLY A 49 11.66 -2.35 10.57
CA GLY A 49 11.69 -2.47 12.04
C GLY A 49 10.46 -3.14 12.63
N GLY A 50 9.48 -3.51 11.80
CA GLY A 50 8.32 -4.33 12.17
C GLY A 50 7.23 -3.63 12.99
N HIS A 51 7.36 -2.32 13.21
CA HIS A 51 6.42 -1.54 14.01
C HIS A 51 5.19 -1.04 13.23
N TYR A 52 5.30 -0.91 11.91
CA TYR A 52 4.32 -0.20 11.08
C TYR A 52 3.70 -1.06 9.97
N GLY A 53 3.82 -2.39 10.06
CA GLY A 53 3.29 -3.30 9.05
C GLY A 53 3.80 -2.96 7.65
N HIS A 54 2.90 -2.73 6.70
CA HIS A 54 3.21 -2.33 5.32
C HIS A 54 2.89 -0.85 5.03
N LEU A 55 2.85 0.02 6.06
CA LEU A 55 2.51 1.44 5.90
C LEU A 55 3.36 2.16 4.82
N ALA A 56 4.61 1.76 4.64
CA ALA A 56 5.51 2.33 3.62
C ALA A 56 5.00 2.21 2.17
N LEU A 57 4.00 1.36 1.91
CA LEU A 57 3.39 1.20 0.58
C LEU A 57 2.42 2.32 0.20
N VAL A 58 1.96 3.10 1.18
CA VAL A 58 0.89 4.09 1.02
C VAL A 58 1.28 5.49 1.50
N ILE A 59 2.48 5.66 2.08
CA ILE A 59 3.02 6.97 2.44
C ILE A 59 4.40 7.21 1.80
N PRO A 60 4.80 8.47 1.57
CA PRO A 60 6.14 8.78 1.06
C PRO A 60 7.24 8.29 1.99
N ALA A 61 8.38 7.87 1.42
CA ALA A 61 9.52 7.36 2.18
C ALA A 61 10.01 8.35 3.26
N ALA A 62 9.99 9.66 2.98
CA ALA A 62 10.34 10.69 3.96
C ALA A 62 9.38 10.71 5.16
N ALA A 63 8.07 10.50 4.93
CA ALA A 63 7.08 10.42 6.01
C ALA A 63 7.25 9.14 6.83
N PHE A 64 7.52 8.00 6.19
CA PHE A 64 7.79 6.75 6.88
C PHE A 64 9.05 6.84 7.77
N ASN A 65 10.14 7.41 7.23
CA ASN A 65 11.40 7.56 7.96
C ASN A 65 11.31 8.56 9.13
N ALA A 66 10.30 9.43 9.15
CA ALA A 66 10.05 10.35 10.26
C ALA A 66 9.31 9.68 11.44
N LEU A 67 8.81 8.45 11.27
CA LEU A 67 8.10 7.74 12.32
C LEU A 67 9.06 7.25 13.42
N PRO A 68 8.65 7.29 14.70
CA PRO A 68 9.47 6.81 15.80
C PRO A 68 9.88 5.34 15.64
N ASN A 69 11.18 5.05 15.78
CA ASN A 69 11.73 3.69 15.66
C ASN A 69 11.52 3.02 14.30
N ALA A 70 11.13 3.77 13.26
CA ALA A 70 11.09 3.23 11.90
C ALA A 70 12.51 3.00 11.38
N ILE A 71 12.72 1.84 10.77
CA ILE A 71 13.90 1.56 9.95
C ILE A 71 13.49 1.78 8.50
N ALA A 72 14.38 2.34 7.67
CA ALA A 72 14.09 2.59 6.26
C ALA A 72 13.49 1.34 5.58
N TRP A 73 12.32 1.53 4.97
CA TRP A 73 11.64 0.47 4.24
C TRP A 73 12.37 0.15 2.93
N VAL A 74 12.69 -1.12 2.72
CA VAL A 74 13.22 -1.63 1.46
C VAL A 74 12.26 -2.69 0.94
N ASN A 75 11.74 -2.50 -0.27
CA ASN A 75 10.86 -3.47 -0.89
C ASN A 75 11.57 -4.83 -1.00
N PRO A 76 10.96 -5.93 -0.55
CA PRO A 76 11.53 -7.26 -0.71
C PRO A 76 11.76 -7.58 -2.18
N ALA A 77 12.92 -8.13 -2.50
CA ALA A 77 13.20 -8.71 -3.81
C ALA A 77 12.77 -10.19 -3.81
N HIS A 78 12.32 -10.69 -4.96
CA HIS A 78 12.05 -12.11 -5.12
C HIS A 78 13.38 -12.88 -4.99
N PRO A 79 13.48 -13.92 -4.14
CA PRO A 79 14.76 -14.59 -3.85
C PRO A 79 15.30 -15.45 -5.01
N GLY A 80 14.52 -15.61 -6.08
CA GLY A 80 14.84 -16.45 -7.24
C GLY A 80 13.89 -17.64 -7.32
N ALA A 81 14.00 -18.48 -8.36
CA ALA A 81 13.07 -19.61 -8.54
C ALA A 81 13.33 -20.81 -7.61
N ALA A 82 14.54 -20.89 -7.04
CA ALA A 82 14.97 -21.95 -6.15
C ALA A 82 16.12 -21.46 -5.24
N PRO A 83 16.32 -22.08 -4.06
CA PRO A 83 17.46 -21.79 -3.20
C PRO A 83 18.77 -22.14 -3.92
N VAL A 84 19.76 -21.23 -3.81
CA VAL A 84 21.08 -21.41 -4.40
C VAL A 84 22.06 -21.85 -3.32
N HIS A 85 22.67 -23.02 -3.50
CA HIS A 85 23.70 -23.54 -2.62
C HIS A 85 25.09 -23.35 -3.21
N VAL A 86 26.06 -22.91 -2.40
CA VAL A 86 27.43 -22.64 -2.83
C VAL A 86 28.34 -23.81 -2.48
N GLY A 87 29.13 -24.29 -3.45
CA GLY A 87 30.14 -25.32 -3.25
C GLY A 87 29.55 -26.70 -2.91
N GLN A 88 30.14 -27.36 -1.91
CA GLN A 88 29.69 -28.65 -1.38
C GLN A 88 29.14 -28.42 0.04
N PRO A 89 27.90 -27.90 0.16
CA PRO A 89 27.36 -27.52 1.46
C PRO A 89 27.10 -28.75 2.34
N THR A 90 27.28 -28.59 3.64
CA THR A 90 26.84 -29.57 4.63
C THR A 90 25.31 -29.59 4.75
N GLY A 91 24.74 -30.65 5.32
CA GLY A 91 23.29 -30.73 5.56
C GLY A 91 22.75 -29.54 6.37
N ALA A 92 23.50 -29.03 7.35
CA ALA A 92 23.10 -27.86 8.13
C ALA A 92 23.09 -26.57 7.29
N GLN A 93 24.05 -26.41 6.38
CA GLN A 93 24.10 -25.25 5.48
C GLN A 93 22.97 -25.27 4.44
N ILE A 94 22.63 -26.45 3.91
CA ILE A 94 21.47 -26.63 3.03
C ILE A 94 20.19 -26.22 3.77
N ALA A 95 20.01 -26.74 5.00
CA ALA A 95 18.82 -26.44 5.80
C ALA A 95 18.66 -24.94 6.08
N GLU A 96 19.73 -24.25 6.45
CA GLU A 96 19.68 -22.80 6.70
C GLU A 96 19.42 -22.00 5.42
N THR A 97 20.04 -22.37 4.31
CA THR A 97 19.81 -21.72 3.00
C THR A 97 18.33 -21.82 2.60
N ASN A 98 17.74 -23.00 2.76
CA ASN A 98 16.32 -23.22 2.46
C ASN A 98 15.41 -22.42 3.40
N ARG A 99 15.77 -22.31 4.68
CA ARG A 99 15.02 -21.52 5.67
C ARG A 99 15.03 -20.03 5.33
N LEU A 100 16.18 -19.48 4.96
CA LEU A 100 16.32 -18.08 4.56
C LEU A 100 15.54 -17.80 3.27
N TYR A 101 15.69 -18.67 2.26
CA TYR A 101 14.95 -18.57 1.01
C TYR A 101 13.42 -18.56 1.26
N ALA A 102 12.90 -19.49 2.06
CA ALA A 102 11.47 -19.56 2.35
C ALA A 102 10.97 -18.32 3.12
N ALA A 103 11.80 -17.78 4.02
CA ALA A 103 11.46 -16.56 4.75
C ALA A 103 11.40 -15.34 3.81
N ASP A 104 12.35 -15.21 2.88
CA ASP A 104 12.39 -14.10 1.93
C ASP A 104 11.31 -14.22 0.85
N GLU A 105 11.01 -15.44 0.38
CA GLU A 105 9.87 -15.71 -0.49
C GLU A 105 8.55 -15.31 0.18
N THR A 106 8.37 -15.70 1.45
CA THR A 106 7.18 -15.32 2.23
C THR A 106 7.04 -13.80 2.36
N LYS A 107 8.12 -13.08 2.69
CA LYS A 107 8.10 -11.61 2.77
C LYS A 107 7.72 -10.99 1.42
N PHE A 108 8.30 -11.48 0.33
CA PHE A 108 8.00 -11.00 -1.02
C PHE A 108 6.54 -11.22 -1.40
N LEU A 109 6.01 -12.42 -1.16
CA LEU A 109 4.62 -12.76 -1.49
C LEU A 109 3.63 -11.93 -0.68
N ILE A 110 3.87 -11.74 0.62
CA ILE A 110 3.04 -10.87 1.46
C ILE A 110 3.09 -9.43 0.95
N TYR A 111 4.28 -8.88 0.69
CA TYR A 111 4.45 -7.54 0.13
C TYR A 111 3.65 -7.36 -1.17
N LYS A 112 3.79 -8.30 -2.12
CA LYS A 112 3.08 -8.24 -3.40
C LYS A 112 1.57 -8.39 -3.25
N ALA A 113 1.12 -9.27 -2.37
CA ALA A 113 -0.30 -9.44 -2.09
C ALA A 113 -0.90 -8.18 -1.46
N THR A 114 -0.22 -7.57 -0.48
CA THR A 114 -0.65 -6.34 0.16
C THR A 114 -0.69 -5.17 -0.81
N GLU A 115 0.35 -4.97 -1.61
CA GLU A 115 0.39 -3.92 -2.64
C GLU A 115 -0.79 -4.05 -3.62
N THR A 116 -1.03 -5.28 -4.11
CA THR A 116 -2.12 -5.55 -5.06
C THR A 116 -3.49 -5.32 -4.44
N ALA A 117 -3.67 -5.73 -3.18
CA ALA A 117 -4.93 -5.54 -2.46
C ALA A 117 -5.23 -4.06 -2.19
N LEU A 118 -4.23 -3.29 -1.75
CA LEU A 118 -4.37 -1.85 -1.52
C LEU A 118 -4.64 -1.09 -2.82
N GLN A 119 -3.92 -1.42 -3.90
CA GLN A 119 -4.15 -0.84 -5.23
C GLN A 119 -5.59 -1.10 -5.69
N LYS A 120 -6.06 -2.36 -5.58
CA LYS A 120 -7.41 -2.74 -5.98
C LYS A 120 -8.46 -1.94 -5.20
N GLN A 121 -8.33 -1.85 -3.88
CA GLN A 121 -9.24 -1.07 -3.05
C GLN A 121 -9.31 0.40 -3.45
N LEU A 122 -8.16 1.01 -3.74
CA LEU A 122 -8.10 2.41 -4.16
C LEU A 122 -8.79 2.63 -5.51
N LEU A 123 -8.56 1.74 -6.48
CA LEU A 123 -9.17 1.81 -7.81
C LEU A 123 -10.69 1.53 -7.79
N GLU A 124 -11.17 0.75 -6.83
CA GLU A 124 -12.61 0.55 -6.62
C GLU A 124 -13.27 1.76 -5.94
N ALA A 125 -12.54 2.47 -5.08
CA ALA A 125 -13.05 3.61 -4.33
C ALA A 125 -13.10 4.92 -5.15
N ILE A 126 -12.27 5.03 -6.19
CA ILE A 126 -12.09 6.26 -6.97
C ILE A 126 -12.51 6.04 -8.43
N PRO A 127 -13.35 6.91 -9.00
CA PRO A 127 -13.71 6.82 -10.42
C PRO A 127 -12.47 6.86 -11.33
N ASP A 128 -12.40 5.94 -12.31
CA ASP A 128 -11.26 5.79 -13.23
C ASP A 128 -10.91 7.10 -13.96
N THR A 129 -11.86 8.02 -14.13
CA THR A 129 -11.62 9.35 -14.71
C THR A 129 -10.50 10.13 -14.03
N TYR A 130 -10.29 9.92 -12.72
CA TYR A 130 -9.30 10.63 -11.91
C TYR A 130 -7.97 9.88 -11.76
N THR A 131 -7.87 8.65 -12.27
CA THR A 131 -6.66 7.80 -12.20
C THR A 131 -6.17 7.32 -13.56
N LYS A 132 -7.01 7.39 -14.61
CA LYS A 132 -6.75 6.89 -15.96
C LYS A 132 -5.49 7.43 -16.63
N GLU A 133 -4.99 8.58 -16.21
CA GLU A 133 -3.75 9.15 -16.74
C GLU A 133 -2.53 8.27 -16.44
N LEU A 134 -2.59 7.52 -15.34
CA LEU A 134 -1.56 6.57 -14.95
C LEU A 134 -1.77 5.17 -15.57
N LYS A 135 -2.90 4.95 -16.24
CA LYS A 135 -3.28 3.64 -16.77
C LYS A 135 -2.50 3.37 -18.05
N HIS A 136 -1.71 2.30 -18.04
CA HIS A 136 -1.01 1.85 -19.24
C HIS A 136 -1.99 1.13 -20.19
N GLU A 137 -1.88 1.38 -21.49
CA GLU A 137 -2.77 0.80 -22.52
C GLU A 137 -2.82 -0.73 -22.47
N MET A 138 -1.65 -1.38 -22.42
CA MET A 138 -1.54 -2.85 -22.46
C MET A 138 -1.59 -3.53 -21.09
N TYR A 139 -1.25 -2.82 -20.02
CA TYR A 139 -1.01 -3.42 -18.70
C TYR A 139 -1.92 -2.86 -17.61
N GLY A 140 -2.79 -1.91 -17.95
CA GLY A 140 -3.62 -1.19 -17.00
C GLY A 140 -2.77 -0.56 -15.89
N TYR A 141 -3.17 -0.80 -14.64
CA TYR A 141 -2.46 -0.31 -13.46
C TYR A 141 -1.40 -1.27 -12.91
N ALA A 142 -1.10 -2.39 -13.58
CA ALA A 142 -0.24 -3.44 -13.03
C ALA A 142 1.18 -2.99 -12.64
N GLN A 143 1.67 -1.90 -13.25
CA GLN A 143 2.99 -1.30 -12.96
C GLN A 143 2.94 -0.02 -12.11
N VAL A 144 1.74 0.45 -11.75
CA VAL A 144 1.55 1.67 -10.96
C VAL A 144 1.47 1.28 -9.50
N THR A 145 2.24 1.89 -8.62
CA THR A 145 2.12 1.60 -7.18
C THR A 145 0.93 2.32 -6.57
N THR A 146 0.41 1.82 -5.46
CA THR A 146 -0.64 2.47 -4.67
C THR A 146 -0.19 3.88 -4.26
N LEU A 147 1.05 4.02 -3.82
CA LEU A 147 1.64 5.33 -3.52
C LEU A 147 1.68 6.27 -4.74
N ALA A 148 1.96 5.77 -5.95
CA ALA A 148 1.95 6.60 -7.15
C ALA A 148 0.54 7.10 -7.49
N LEU A 149 -0.48 6.26 -7.33
CA LEU A 149 -1.89 6.67 -7.46
C LEU A 149 -2.24 7.77 -6.44
N LEU A 150 -1.90 7.55 -5.16
CA LEU A 150 -2.15 8.54 -4.10
C LEU A 150 -1.42 9.86 -4.37
N THR A 151 -0.15 9.80 -4.78
CA THR A 151 0.65 10.98 -5.11
C THR A 151 0.02 11.78 -6.25
N HIS A 152 -0.47 11.10 -7.30
CA HIS A 152 -1.17 11.76 -8.41
C HIS A 152 -2.47 12.42 -7.95
N LEU A 153 -3.25 11.74 -7.12
CA LEU A 153 -4.50 12.27 -6.60
C LEU A 153 -4.26 13.49 -5.70
N ASP A 154 -3.26 13.43 -4.82
CA ASP A 154 -2.91 14.53 -3.94
C ASP A 154 -2.41 15.75 -4.73
N ALA A 155 -1.61 15.53 -5.78
CA ALA A 155 -1.07 16.61 -6.60
C ALA A 155 -2.16 17.34 -7.41
N ASN A 156 -3.18 16.63 -7.88
CA ASN A 156 -4.22 17.20 -8.76
C ASN A 156 -5.49 17.62 -8.02
N TYR A 157 -5.75 17.05 -6.85
CA TYR A 157 -7.03 17.18 -6.13
C TYR A 157 -6.88 17.38 -4.62
N GLY A 158 -5.67 17.24 -4.07
CA GLY A 158 -5.40 17.34 -2.63
C GLY A 158 -5.13 18.76 -2.13
N THR A 159 -5.06 19.76 -3.01
CA THR A 159 -4.95 21.16 -2.58
C THR A 159 -6.26 21.62 -1.96
N VAL A 160 -6.21 22.14 -0.73
CA VAL A 160 -7.37 22.74 -0.06
C VAL A 160 -7.82 23.96 -0.88
N GLU A 161 -8.87 23.78 -1.67
CA GLU A 161 -9.48 24.90 -2.39
C GLU A 161 -10.40 25.71 -1.44
N PRO A 162 -10.65 27.01 -1.69
CA PRO A 162 -11.57 27.80 -0.89
C PRO A 162 -12.98 27.18 -0.75
N ASP A 163 -13.37 26.34 -1.71
CA ASP A 163 -14.64 25.62 -1.67
C ASP A 163 -14.62 24.42 -0.70
N ASP A 164 -13.46 23.81 -0.42
CA ASP A 164 -13.30 22.83 0.66
C ASP A 164 -13.50 23.47 2.04
N LEU A 165 -12.99 24.71 2.21
CA LEU A 165 -13.24 25.50 3.42
C LEU A 165 -14.72 25.83 3.55
N ARG A 166 -15.43 26.15 2.45
CA ARG A 166 -16.87 26.41 2.47
C ARG A 166 -17.71 25.17 2.74
N ALA A 167 -17.35 24.02 2.17
CA ALA A 167 -18.03 22.75 2.45
C ALA A 167 -17.84 22.33 3.93
N ASN A 168 -16.62 22.52 4.46
CA ASN A 168 -16.33 22.28 5.86
C ASN A 168 -17.08 23.27 6.78
N LEU A 169 -17.13 24.55 6.41
CA LEU A 169 -17.89 25.57 7.13
C LEU A 169 -19.40 25.26 7.14
N LYS A 170 -19.97 24.83 6.01
CA LYS A 170 -21.38 24.38 5.92
C LYS A 170 -21.65 23.19 6.83
N ARG A 171 -20.73 22.22 6.91
CA ARG A 171 -20.84 21.08 7.85
C ARG A 171 -20.74 21.52 9.32
N MET A 172 -19.92 22.53 9.63
CA MET A 172 -19.80 23.08 10.98
C MET A 172 -21.04 23.89 11.41
N THR A 173 -21.71 24.59 10.50
CA THR A 173 -22.90 25.40 10.81
C THR A 173 -24.22 24.64 10.75
N ALA A 174 -24.22 23.40 10.22
CA ALA A 174 -25.40 22.54 10.12
C ALA A 174 -25.62 21.65 11.36
N LYS A 175 -24.83 21.86 12.43
CA LYS A 175 -24.89 21.14 13.71
C LYS A 175 -25.26 22.11 14.82
#